data_AF-A0A6N9JX18-F1
#
_entry.id   AF-A0A6N9JX18-F1
#
_cell.length_a   1.000
_cell.length_b   1.000
_cell.length_c   1.000
_cell.angle_alpha   90.00
_cell.angle_beta   90.00
_cell.angle_gamma   90.00
#
_symmetry.space_group_name_H-M   'P 1'
#
loop_
_entity.id
_entity.type
_entity.pdbx_description
1 polymer ?
#
loop_
_entity_poly.entity_id
_entity_poly.type
_entity_poly.pdbx_seq_one_letter_code
_entity_poly.pdbx_strand_id
1 'polypeptide(L)'
;MKCPICGQELRPGKKDPNYLLCYNCKKKFKIPQSAHKVQKRAEKPEPEEQKYSNIPPKEVREKREQEMRDAYDELLAVGDGRKKKKPTPKPQRREELEDDLYDDIEEEEEKMSKAPIIILAIAIIVVAGLIAFMLLR
;
A
#
# COMPACT_ATOMS: atom_id res chain seq x y z
N MET A 1 -1.84 15.36 47.19
CA MET A 1 -1.53 14.92 48.58
C MET A 1 -1.68 16.11 49.50
N LYS A 2 -2.19 15.94 50.72
CA LYS A 2 -2.31 17.03 51.70
C LYS A 2 -0.95 17.27 52.38
N CYS A 3 -0.66 18.53 52.71
CA CYS A 3 0.54 18.87 53.45
C CYS A 3 0.43 18.39 54.89
N PRO A 4 1.45 17.70 55.45
CA PRO A 4 1.43 17.24 56.84
C PRO A 4 1.50 18.36 57.88
N ILE A 5 1.73 19.61 57.46
CA ILE A 5 1.88 20.76 58.36
C ILE A 5 0.63 21.67 58.31
N CYS A 6 0.20 22.04 57.10
CA CYS A 6 -0.91 22.98 56.86
C CYS A 6 -2.25 22.28 56.59
N GLY A 7 -2.27 20.95 56.36
CA GLY A 7 -3.46 20.21 55.92
C GLY A 7 -3.97 20.53 54.51
N GLN A 8 -3.46 21.60 53.90
CA GLN A 8 -3.85 22.12 52.59
C GLN A 8 -3.29 21.25 51.45
N GLU A 9 -3.97 21.27 50.29
CA GLU A 9 -3.54 20.50 49.13
C GLU A 9 -2.21 21.00 48.58
N LEU A 10 -1.26 20.07 48.43
CA LEU A 10 0.01 20.35 47.80
C LEU A 10 -0.16 20.44 46.27
N ARG A 11 0.45 21.45 45.65
CA ARG A 11 0.45 21.65 44.19
C ARG A 11 1.82 21.29 43.60
N PRO A 12 1.88 20.73 42.37
CA PRO A 12 3.15 20.46 41.70
C PRO A 12 3.93 21.76 41.46
N GLY A 13 5.23 21.73 41.72
CA GLY A 13 6.10 22.88 41.54
C GLY A 13 6.32 23.20 40.07
N LYS A 14 6.21 24.49 39.71
CA LYS A 14 6.43 24.97 38.33
C LYS A 14 7.90 24.88 37.87
N LYS A 15 8.84 24.77 38.81
CA LYS A 15 10.29 24.67 38.53
C LYS A 15 10.79 23.22 38.46
N ASP A 16 10.23 22.33 39.29
CA ASP A 16 10.65 20.93 39.35
C ASP A 16 9.42 20.02 39.46
N PRO A 17 9.14 19.16 38.47
CA PRO A 17 8.03 18.20 38.52
C PRO A 17 8.22 17.11 39.59
N ASN A 18 9.40 17.01 40.21
CA ASN A 18 9.71 16.07 41.29
C ASN A 18 9.28 16.56 42.69
N TYR A 19 8.82 17.80 42.84
CA TYR A 19 8.48 18.38 44.14
C TYR A 19 7.05 18.96 44.17
N LEU A 20 6.39 18.76 45.31
CA LEU A 20 5.09 19.30 45.67
C LEU A 20 5.26 20.47 46.66
N LEU A 21 4.57 21.58 46.44
CA LEU A 21 4.68 22.80 47.25
C LEU A 21 3.38 23.06 48.06
N CYS A 22 3.48 23.36 49.36
CA CYS A 22 2.39 24.05 50.12
C CYS A 22 2.65 25.55 50.03
N TYR A 23 1.77 26.32 49.40
CA TYR A 23 1.90 27.77 49.29
C TYR A 23 1.79 28.50 50.63
N ASN A 24 1.11 27.88 51.61
CA ASN A 24 0.96 28.44 52.96
C ASN A 24 2.26 28.26 53.79
N CYS A 25 2.83 27.05 53.80
CA CYS A 25 4.09 26.76 54.51
C CYS A 25 5.36 27.07 53.72
N LYS A 26 5.27 27.38 52.43
CA LYS A 26 6.40 27.53 51.48
C LYS A 26 7.39 26.36 51.46
N LYS A 27 6.98 25.18 51.95
CA LYS A 27 7.82 23.97 51.97
C LYS A 27 7.59 23.11 50.73
N LYS A 28 8.67 22.45 50.31
CA LYS A 28 8.71 21.47 49.22
C LYS A 28 8.77 20.05 49.78
N PHE A 29 7.95 19.16 49.23
CA PHE A 29 7.88 17.74 49.56
C PHE A 29 8.25 16.93 48.32
N LYS A 30 9.07 15.91 48.48
CA LYS A 30 9.48 15.04 47.36
C LYS A 30 8.35 14.09 47.02
N ILE A 31 8.03 13.95 45.74
CA ILE A 31 7.04 12.97 45.27
C ILE A 31 7.65 11.56 45.42
N PRO A 32 6.96 10.60 46.07
CA PRO A 32 7.41 9.21 46.10
C PRO A 32 7.43 8.63 44.68
N GLN A 33 8.45 7.83 44.34
CA GLN A 33 8.63 7.29 42.98
C GLN A 33 7.41 6.53 42.42
N SER A 34 6.57 5.97 43.30
CA SER A 34 5.32 5.30 42.92
C SER A 34 4.30 6.24 42.25
N ALA A 35 4.25 7.52 42.61
CA ALA A 35 3.34 8.49 42.02
C ALA A 35 3.81 9.03 40.66
N HIS A 36 5.12 8.94 40.35
CA HIS A 36 5.65 9.28 39.02
C HIS A 36 5.16 8.31 37.92
N LYS A 37 4.84 7.06 38.28
CA LYS A 37 4.30 6.07 37.33
C LYS A 37 2.82 6.31 37.01
N VAL A 38 2.05 6.92 37.92
CA VAL A 38 0.61 7.12 37.72
C VAL A 38 0.33 8.28 36.75
N GLN A 39 1.14 9.34 36.78
CA GLN A 39 1.04 10.42 35.78
C GLN A 39 1.41 9.94 34.37
N LYS A 40 2.42 9.07 34.24
CA LYS A 40 2.82 8.49 32.94
C LYS A 40 1.85 7.47 32.35
N ARG A 41 0.89 6.95 33.14
CA ARG A 41 -0.08 5.93 32.67
C ARG A 41 -1.45 6.51 32.30
N ALA A 42 -1.69 7.78 32.62
CA ALA A 42 -2.91 8.51 32.28
C ALA A 42 -2.76 9.38 31.02
N GLU A 43 -1.53 9.61 30.54
CA GLU A 43 -1.30 9.92 29.14
C GLU A 43 -1.56 8.65 28.33
N LYS A 44 -2.71 8.60 27.65
CA LYS A 44 -2.75 7.88 26.38
C LYS A 44 -1.50 8.30 25.60
N PRO A 45 -0.76 7.39 24.95
CA PRO A 45 0.19 7.79 23.93
C PRO A 45 -0.64 8.37 22.78
N GLU A 46 -1.06 9.63 22.90
CA GLU A 46 -1.54 10.39 21.77
C GLU A 46 -0.34 10.63 20.85
N PRO A 47 -0.56 10.44 19.56
CA PRO A 47 0.49 10.19 18.62
C PRO A 47 1.40 11.43 18.58
N GLU A 48 2.70 11.26 18.82
CA GLU A 48 3.68 12.22 18.30
C GLU A 48 3.51 12.20 16.78
N GLU A 49 2.66 13.11 16.31
CA GLU A 49 2.36 13.36 14.92
C GLU A 49 3.44 14.27 14.37
N GLN A 50 4.20 13.67 13.46
CA GLN A 50 4.93 14.33 12.39
C GLN A 50 6.02 15.30 12.85
N LYS A 51 7.17 14.68 13.16
CA LYS A 51 8.47 15.34 13.29
C LYS A 51 8.89 16.19 12.08
N TYR A 52 8.18 16.10 10.95
CA TYR A 52 8.40 16.93 9.76
C TYR A 52 7.08 17.24 9.04
N SER A 53 6.86 18.53 8.79
CA SER A 53 5.66 19.08 8.15
C SER A 53 5.44 18.66 6.69
N ASN A 54 6.41 17.97 6.06
CA ASN A 54 6.29 17.50 4.68
C ASN A 54 5.65 16.10 4.57
N ILE A 55 5.35 15.45 5.70
CA ILE A 55 4.78 14.11 5.73
C ILE A 55 3.24 14.24 5.74
N PRO A 56 2.51 13.61 4.81
CA PRO A 56 1.04 13.61 4.82
C PRO A 56 0.47 13.10 6.15
N PRO A 57 -0.68 13.63 6.63
CA PRO A 57 -1.37 13.22 7.86
C PRO A 57 -1.41 11.69 8.06
N LYS A 58 -1.31 11.22 9.31
CA LYS A 58 -1.26 9.76 9.60
C LYS A 58 -2.44 9.02 9.01
N GLU A 59 -3.63 9.61 9.08
CA GLU A 59 -4.87 9.09 8.50
C GLU A 59 -4.76 8.90 6.98
N VAL A 60 -4.14 9.86 6.27
CA VAL A 60 -3.93 9.79 4.81
C VAL A 60 -2.94 8.68 4.47
N ARG A 61 -1.89 8.54 5.27
CA ARG A 61 -0.90 7.47 5.12
C ARG A 61 -1.51 6.10 5.37
N GLU A 62 -2.21 5.95 6.48
CA GLU A 62 -2.85 4.69 6.90
C GLU A 62 -3.90 4.26 5.90
N LYS A 63 -4.74 5.19 5.42
CA LYS A 63 -5.73 4.89 4.37
C LYS A 63 -5.08 4.37 3.09
N ARG A 64 -3.97 4.98 2.64
CA ARG A 64 -3.24 4.54 1.45
C ARG A 64 -2.53 3.20 1.67
N GLU A 65 -1.92 2.99 2.83
CA GLU A 65 -1.25 1.73 3.18
C GLU A 65 -2.27 0.58 3.29
N GLN A 66 -3.44 0.84 3.85
CA GLN A 66 -4.53 -0.12 3.97
C GLN A 66 -5.12 -0.49 2.61
N GLU A 67 -5.39 0.49 1.75
CA GLU A 67 -5.89 0.25 0.40
C GLU A 67 -4.90 -0.60 -0.43
N MET A 68 -3.59 -0.32 -0.32
CA MET A 68 -2.54 -1.11 -0.99
C MET A 68 -2.46 -2.54 -0.44
N ARG A 69 -2.67 -2.73 0.86
CA ARG A 69 -2.67 -4.03 1.50
C ARG A 69 -3.90 -4.85 1.13
N ASP A 70 -5.07 -4.24 1.18
CA ASP A 70 -6.35 -4.87 0.84
C ASP A 70 -6.35 -5.31 -0.64
N ALA A 71 -5.80 -4.50 -1.55
CA ALA A 71 -5.65 -4.86 -2.96
C ALA A 71 -4.71 -6.06 -3.16
N TYR A 72 -3.61 -6.12 -2.40
CA TYR A 72 -2.68 -7.26 -2.46
C TYR A 72 -3.32 -8.54 -1.93
N ASP A 73 -4.01 -8.45 -0.80
CA ASP A 73 -4.74 -9.56 -0.20
C ASP A 73 -5.85 -10.05 -1.14
N GLU A 74 -6.52 -9.16 -1.88
CA GLU A 74 -7.50 -9.51 -2.91
C GLU A 74 -6.88 -10.27 -4.08
N LEU A 75 -5.75 -9.81 -4.63
CA LEU A 75 -5.04 -10.52 -5.71
C LEU A 75 -4.55 -11.90 -5.27
N LEU A 76 -4.06 -12.02 -4.03
CA LEU A 76 -3.62 -13.29 -3.47
C LEU A 76 -4.81 -14.25 -3.24
N ALA A 77 -5.99 -13.71 -2.90
CA ALA A 77 -7.20 -14.49 -2.68
C ALA A 77 -7.85 -15.04 -3.97
N VAL A 78 -7.51 -14.52 -5.16
CA VAL A 78 -8.04 -15.00 -6.46
C VAL A 78 -7.60 -16.44 -6.79
N GLY A 79 -6.56 -16.96 -6.11
CA GLY A 79 -6.11 -18.35 -6.24
C GLY A 79 -7.03 -19.41 -5.63
N ASP A 80 -7.90 -19.03 -4.67
CA ASP A 80 -8.76 -19.96 -3.93
C ASP A 80 -10.16 -20.11 -4.56
N GLY A 81 -10.27 -20.15 -5.89
CA GLY A 81 -11.45 -20.65 -6.64
C GLY A 81 -12.83 -19.99 -6.39
N ARG A 82 -12.94 -18.98 -5.52
CA ARG A 82 -14.20 -18.33 -5.15
C ARG A 82 -14.33 -17.00 -5.87
N LYS A 83 -14.92 -17.06 -7.06
CA LYS A 83 -15.26 -15.91 -7.90
C LYS A 83 -16.18 -14.93 -7.15
N LYS A 84 -15.62 -13.87 -6.55
CA LYS A 84 -16.37 -12.63 -6.27
C LYS A 84 -15.84 -11.54 -7.18
N LYS A 85 -16.54 -11.32 -8.30
CA LYS A 85 -16.28 -10.17 -9.17
C LYS A 85 -16.82 -8.91 -8.47
N LYS A 86 -15.94 -8.08 -7.92
CA LYS A 86 -16.20 -6.64 -7.78
C LYS A 86 -15.50 -5.93 -8.95
N PRO A 87 -16.08 -4.87 -9.52
CA PRO A 87 -15.40 -4.09 -10.54
C PRO A 87 -14.26 -3.32 -9.89
N THR A 88 -13.02 -3.64 -10.26
CA THR A 88 -11.85 -2.81 -9.98
C THR A 88 -11.94 -1.53 -10.82
N PRO A 89 -11.69 -0.34 -10.26
CA PRO A 89 -11.51 0.86 -11.08
C PRO A 89 -10.20 0.71 -11.86
N LYS A 90 -10.28 0.59 -13.18
CA LYS A 90 -9.09 0.49 -14.06
C LYS A 90 -8.21 1.76 -13.90
N PRO A 91 -6.89 1.64 -13.67
CA PRO A 91 -5.96 2.73 -13.88
C PRO A 91 -5.83 3.00 -15.39
N GLN A 92 -6.69 3.88 -15.91
CA GLN A 92 -6.89 4.14 -17.34
C GLN A 92 -5.63 4.47 -18.17
N ARG A 93 -4.51 4.89 -17.57
CA ARG A 93 -3.39 5.46 -18.35
C ARG A 93 -2.33 4.46 -18.81
N ARG A 94 -2.14 3.31 -18.13
CA ARG A 94 -1.03 2.40 -18.43
C ARG A 94 -1.47 1.10 -19.10
N GLU A 95 -2.67 0.60 -18.78
CA GLU A 95 -3.22 -0.60 -19.41
C GLU A 95 -3.64 -0.34 -20.88
N GLU A 96 -4.21 0.82 -21.22
CA GLU A 96 -4.56 1.13 -22.63
C GLU A 96 -3.31 1.07 -23.54
N LEU A 97 -2.16 1.53 -23.05
CA LEU A 97 -0.93 1.57 -23.86
C LEU A 97 -0.23 0.21 -24.01
N GLU A 98 -0.49 -0.74 -23.11
CA GLU A 98 0.03 -2.12 -23.18
C GLU A 98 -0.92 -3.03 -23.98
N ASP A 99 -2.24 -2.84 -23.85
CA ASP A 99 -3.25 -3.58 -24.64
C ASP A 99 -3.22 -3.17 -26.14
N ASP A 100 -3.13 -1.86 -26.46
CA ASP A 100 -3.09 -1.37 -27.85
C ASP A 100 -1.83 -1.84 -28.63
N LEU A 101 -0.71 -2.04 -27.94
CA LEU A 101 0.55 -2.47 -28.57
C LEU A 101 0.55 -3.96 -28.97
N TYR A 102 -0.27 -4.78 -28.32
CA TYR A 102 -0.39 -6.21 -28.65
C TYR A 102 -1.47 -6.49 -29.70
N ASP A 103 -2.56 -5.72 -29.72
CA ASP A 103 -3.62 -5.84 -30.73
C ASP A 103 -3.13 -5.48 -32.15
N ASP A 104 -2.21 -4.51 -32.28
CA ASP A 104 -1.62 -4.13 -33.57
C ASP A 104 -0.76 -5.26 -34.20
N ILE A 105 -0.15 -6.13 -33.38
CA ILE A 105 0.69 -7.25 -33.86
C ILE A 105 -0.18 -8.41 -34.36
N GLU A 106 -1.33 -8.67 -33.71
CA GLU A 106 -2.29 -9.70 -34.13
C GLU A 106 -3.01 -9.28 -35.43
N GLU A 107 -3.38 -8.00 -35.57
CA GLU A 107 -4.00 -7.48 -36.81
C GLU A 107 -3.03 -7.44 -38.00
N GLU A 108 -1.73 -7.17 -37.81
CA GLU A 108 -0.74 -7.26 -38.89
C GLU A 108 -0.58 -8.70 -39.40
N GLU A 109 -0.65 -9.71 -38.52
CA GLU A 109 -0.56 -11.11 -38.91
C GLU A 109 -1.79 -11.57 -39.72
N GLU A 110 -2.97 -10.98 -39.50
CA GLU A 110 -4.16 -11.19 -40.35
C GLU A 110 -4.14 -10.40 -41.66
N LYS A 111 -3.53 -9.20 -41.68
CA LYS A 111 -3.38 -8.36 -42.88
C LYS A 111 -2.26 -8.83 -43.82
N MET A 112 -1.33 -9.65 -43.33
CA MET A 112 -0.43 -10.44 -44.19
C MET A 112 -1.27 -11.45 -44.95
N SER A 113 -1.82 -11.02 -46.09
CA SER A 113 -2.73 -11.80 -46.91
C SER A 113 -2.24 -13.25 -47.05
N LYS A 114 -3.02 -14.19 -46.50
CA LYS A 114 -2.74 -15.63 -46.62
C LYS A 114 -2.80 -16.11 -48.08
N ALA A 115 -3.39 -15.30 -48.97
CA ALA A 115 -3.52 -15.57 -50.40
C ALA A 115 -2.18 -15.76 -51.14
N PRO A 116 -1.19 -14.85 -51.11
CA PRO A 116 0.13 -15.07 -51.74
C PRO A 116 0.87 -16.28 -51.17
N ILE A 117 0.78 -16.55 -49.86
CA ILE A 117 1.43 -17.73 -49.25
C ILE A 117 0.80 -19.03 -49.76
N ILE A 118 -0.54 -19.08 -49.84
CA ILE A 118 -1.26 -20.25 -50.36
C ILE A 118 -0.97 -20.47 -51.86
N ILE A 119 -0.90 -19.39 -52.65
CA ILE A 119 -0.58 -19.47 -54.09
C ILE A 119 0.83 -20.03 -54.31
N LEU A 120 1.82 -19.57 -53.52
CA LEU A 120 3.19 -20.07 -53.61
C LEU A 120 3.30 -21.55 -53.23
N ALA A 121 2.58 -21.99 -52.20
CA ALA A 121 2.58 -23.41 -51.80
C ALA A 121 2.03 -24.32 -52.91
N ILE A 122 0.94 -23.92 -53.57
CA ILE A 122 0.36 -24.69 -54.69
C ILE A 122 1.34 -24.75 -55.88
N ALA A 123 1.99 -23.64 -56.22
CA ALA A 123 2.96 -23.61 -57.32
C ALA A 123 4.14 -24.56 -57.10
N ILE A 124 4.67 -24.62 -55.88
CA ILE A 124 5.78 -25.53 -55.51
C ILE A 124 5.34 -27.00 -55.65
N ILE A 125 4.13 -27.35 -55.22
CA ILE A 125 3.61 -28.72 -55.32
C ILE A 125 3.48 -29.16 -56.79
N VAL A 126 2.98 -28.30 -57.67
CA VAL A 126 2.84 -28.61 -59.11
C VAL A 126 4.21 -28.82 -59.75
N VAL A 127 5.19 -27.96 -59.46
CA VAL A 127 6.55 -28.07 -60.00
C VAL A 127 7.22 -29.34 -59.51
N ALA A 128 7.14 -29.64 -58.21
CA ALA A 128 7.68 -30.87 -57.64
C ALA A 128 7.01 -32.12 -58.24
N GLY A 129 5.69 -32.09 -58.46
CA GLY A 129 4.94 -33.16 -59.10
C GLY A 129 5.35 -33.40 -60.56
N LEU A 130 5.60 -32.34 -61.33
CA LEU A 130 6.10 -32.45 -62.71
C LEU A 130 7.52 -33.02 -62.77
N ILE A 131 8.40 -32.58 -61.87
CA ILE A 131 9.77 -33.11 -61.76
C ILE A 131 9.71 -34.60 -61.37
N ALA A 132 8.91 -34.95 -60.37
CA ALA A 132 8.72 -36.34 -59.97
C ALA A 132 8.14 -37.17 -61.13
N PHE A 133 7.15 -36.66 -61.86
CA PHE A 133 6.58 -37.35 -63.02
C PHE A 133 7.59 -37.55 -64.14
N MET A 134 8.49 -36.59 -64.37
CA MET A 134 9.59 -36.73 -65.34
C MET A 134 10.71 -37.68 -64.87
N LEU A 135 10.85 -37.91 -63.56
CA LEU A 135 11.84 -38.82 -62.98
C LEU A 135 11.31 -40.25 -62.76
N LEU A 136 9.98 -40.40 -62.62
CA LEU A 136 9.28 -41.68 -62.46
C LEU A 136 8.80 -42.29 -63.78
N ARG A 137 8.96 -41.57 -64.90
CA ARG A 137 8.67 -42.02 -66.25
C ARG A 137 9.96 -42.21 -67.03
#